data_AF-A0A2E7VYR3-F1
#
_entry.id   AF-A0A2E7VYR3-F1
#
_cell.length_a   1.000
_cell.length_b   1.000
_cell.length_c   1.000
_cell.angle_alpha   90.00
_cell.angle_beta   90.00
_cell.angle_gamma   90.00
#
_symmetry.space_group_name_H-M   'P 1'
#
loop_
_entity.id
_entity.type
_entity.pdbx_description
1 polymer ?
#
loop_
_entity_poly.entity_id
_entity_poly.type
_entity_poly.pdbx_seq_one_letter_code
_entity_poly.pdbx_strand_id
1 'polypeptide(L)'
;MSPEEVEEILFTMTAIWTQKINDPTLMVWKELLAPEDRSKVRAAIKQLADTSKYFPAWSEVKEIVELLKRQEREAPKAIEAGSYLSHKENLERLKEIKKLRSM
;
A
#
# COMPACT_ATOMS: atom_id res chain seq x y z
N MET A 1 -1.88 -7.51 -13.50
CA MET A 1 -1.20 -8.73 -13.99
C MET A 1 -2.00 -9.39 -15.10
N SER A 2 -1.34 -10.15 -15.99
CA SER A 2 -2.06 -11.03 -16.93
C SER A 2 -2.64 -12.25 -16.20
N PRO A 3 -3.64 -12.95 -16.77
CA PRO A 3 -4.18 -14.18 -16.18
C PRO A 3 -3.12 -15.25 -15.90
N GLU A 4 -2.16 -15.43 -16.80
CA GLU A 4 -1.08 -16.40 -16.68
C GLU A 4 -0.14 -16.05 -15.52
N GLU A 5 0.15 -14.76 -15.32
CA GLU A 5 0.96 -14.29 -14.20
C GLU A 5 0.29 -14.52 -12.85
N VAL A 6 -1.04 -14.36 -12.79
CA VAL A 6 -1.82 -14.64 -11.59
C VAL A 6 -1.78 -16.14 -11.28
N GLU A 7 -1.92 -16.99 -12.30
CA GLU A 7 -1.85 -18.44 -12.13
C GLU A 7 -0.46 -18.91 -11.70
N GLU A 8 0.61 -18.34 -12.25
CA GLU A 8 1.99 -18.60 -11.79
C GLU A 8 2.17 -18.25 -10.31
N ILE A 9 1.60 -17.12 -9.87
CA ILE A 9 1.65 -16.69 -8.47
C ILE A 9 0.88 -17.67 -7.58
N LEU A 10 -0.36 -18.01 -7.93
CA LEU A 10 -1.18 -18.95 -7.15
C LEU A 10 -0.55 -20.34 -7.08
N PHE A 11 0.04 -20.80 -8.18
CA PHE A 11 0.80 -22.04 -8.23
C PHE A 11 2.00 -21.97 -7.27
N THR A 12 2.76 -20.87 -7.30
CA THR A 12 3.89 -20.65 -6.39
C THR A 12 3.45 -20.67 -4.93
N MET A 13 2.35 -19.98 -4.58
CA MET A 13 1.84 -19.96 -3.21
C MET A 13 1.41 -21.34 -2.73
N THR A 14 0.68 -22.10 -3.56
CA THR A 14 0.23 -23.45 -3.20
C THR A 14 1.37 -24.47 -3.13
N ALA A 15 2.48 -24.23 -3.84
CA ALA A 15 3.71 -25.00 -3.71
C ALA A 15 4.49 -24.70 -2.41
N ILE A 16 4.48 -23.44 -1.95
CA ILE A 16 5.13 -23.04 -0.69
C ILE A 16 4.34 -23.57 0.51
N TRP A 17 3.02 -23.33 0.53
CA TRP A 17 2.15 -23.75 1.61
C TRP A 17 1.27 -24.90 1.16
N THR A 18 1.77 -26.13 1.32
CA THR A 18 1.15 -27.38 0.84
C THR A 18 -0.13 -27.79 1.57
N GLN A 19 -0.71 -26.90 2.39
CA GLN A 19 -1.97 -27.15 3.07
C GLN A 19 -3.14 -27.13 2.09
N LYS A 20 -4.21 -27.86 2.40
CA LYS A 20 -5.38 -27.91 1.52
C LYS A 20 -6.08 -26.55 1.51
N ILE A 21 -6.08 -25.89 0.36
CA ILE A 21 -6.80 -24.64 0.11
C ILE A 21 -8.03 -24.95 -0.72
N ASN A 22 -9.15 -24.36 -0.35
CA ASN A 22 -10.40 -24.57 -1.08
C ASN A 22 -10.40 -23.75 -2.38
N ASP A 23 -11.07 -24.27 -3.41
CA ASP A 23 -11.19 -23.60 -4.71
C ASP A 23 -11.79 -22.19 -4.62
N PRO A 24 -12.83 -21.92 -3.79
CA PRO A 24 -13.36 -20.57 -3.61
C PRO A 24 -12.31 -19.56 -3.15
N THR A 25 -11.38 -19.97 -2.27
CA THR A 25 -10.28 -19.11 -1.81
C THR A 25 -9.37 -18.78 -2.99
N LEU A 26 -8.99 -19.76 -3.80
CA LEU A 26 -8.14 -19.52 -4.98
C LEU A 26 -8.83 -18.62 -6.01
N MET A 27 -10.15 -18.74 -6.18
CA MET A 27 -10.93 -17.84 -7.05
C MET A 27 -10.91 -16.40 -6.55
N VAL A 28 -11.16 -16.18 -5.25
CA VAL A 28 -11.09 -14.84 -4.66
C VAL A 28 -9.67 -14.26 -4.77
N TRP A 29 -8.65 -15.06 -4.52
CA TRP A 29 -7.27 -14.62 -4.68
C TRP A 29 -6.94 -14.27 -6.13
N LYS A 30 -7.47 -14.99 -7.12
CA LYS A 30 -7.29 -14.66 -8.54
C LYS A 30 -7.81 -13.25 -8.86
N GLU A 31 -8.99 -12.89 -8.34
CA GLU A 31 -9.58 -11.56 -8.50
C GLU A 31 -8.76 -10.47 -7.79
N LEU A 32 -8.30 -10.74 -6.57
CA LEU A 32 -7.53 -9.80 -5.76
C LEU A 32 -6.12 -9.55 -6.31
N LEU A 33 -5.51 -10.56 -6.91
CA LEU A 33 -4.19 -10.47 -7.53
C LEU A 33 -4.23 -9.71 -8.86
N ALA A 34 -5.29 -9.89 -9.67
CA ALA A 34 -5.38 -9.30 -11.01
C ALA A 34 -5.00 -7.80 -11.11
N PRO A 35 -5.43 -6.89 -10.21
CA PRO A 35 -5.07 -5.47 -10.28
C PRO A 35 -3.66 -5.13 -9.78
N GLU A 36 -2.95 -6.07 -9.15
CA GLU A 36 -1.66 -5.81 -8.51
C GLU A 36 -0.47 -5.89 -9.50
N ASP A 37 0.69 -5.43 -9.02
CA ASP A 37 1.97 -5.48 -9.74
C ASP A 37 2.69 -6.82 -9.45
N ARG A 38 3.03 -7.57 -10.50
CA ARG A 38 3.66 -8.89 -10.38
C ARG A 38 4.94 -8.88 -9.58
N SER A 39 5.81 -7.91 -9.84
CA SER A 39 7.13 -7.85 -9.22
C SER A 39 7.02 -7.67 -7.70
N LYS A 40 6.10 -6.79 -7.28
CA LYS A 40 5.85 -6.49 -5.88
C LYS A 40 5.16 -7.64 -5.16
N VAL A 41 4.16 -8.26 -5.78
CA VAL A 41 3.50 -9.44 -5.21
C VAL A 41 4.48 -10.60 -5.04
N ARG A 42 5.32 -10.86 -6.04
CA ARG A 42 6.35 -11.92 -5.95
C ARG A 42 7.35 -11.65 -4.83
N ALA A 43 7.77 -10.40 -4.66
CA ALA A 43 8.63 -10.00 -3.55
C ALA A 43 7.93 -10.20 -2.19
N ALA A 44 6.66 -9.81 -2.08
CA ALA A 44 5.86 -10.01 -0.87
C ALA A 44 5.69 -11.50 -0.51
N ILE A 45 5.37 -12.35 -1.49
CA ILE A 45 5.24 -13.80 -1.29
C ILE A 45 6.57 -14.40 -0.84
N LYS A 46 7.69 -14.00 -1.45
CA LYS A 46 9.01 -14.48 -1.04
C LYS A 46 9.30 -14.11 0.43
N GLN A 47 9.01 -12.87 0.83
CA GLN A 47 9.19 -12.42 2.21
C GLN A 47 8.30 -13.20 3.20
N LEU A 48 7.05 -13.48 2.81
CA LEU A 48 6.12 -14.26 3.63
C LEU A 48 6.51 -15.73 3.68
N ALA A 49 7.12 -16.29 2.64
CA ALA A 49 7.58 -17.68 2.64
C ALA A 49 8.66 -17.91 3.71
N ASP A 50 9.51 -16.91 3.98
CA ASP A 50 10.57 -17.00 4.98
C ASP A 50 10.06 -16.85 6.43
N THR A 51 8.87 -16.27 6.62
CA THR A 51 8.38 -15.82 7.95
C THR A 51 7.06 -16.45 8.37
N SER A 52 6.19 -16.79 7.43
CA SER A 52 4.87 -17.37 7.69
C SER A 52 4.87 -18.88 7.48
N LYS A 53 4.51 -19.59 8.55
CA LYS A 53 4.32 -21.05 8.53
C LYS A 53 3.09 -21.49 7.73
N TYR A 54 2.09 -20.62 7.59
CA TYR A 54 0.80 -20.93 7.00
C TYR A 54 0.55 -20.05 5.77
N PHE A 55 -0.38 -20.50 4.91
CA PHE A 55 -0.81 -19.69 3.78
C PHE A 55 -1.30 -18.33 4.30
N PRO A 56 -0.75 -17.22 3.79
CA PRO A 56 -0.99 -15.91 4.36
C PRO A 56 -2.43 -15.46 4.12
N ALA A 57 -2.92 -14.58 5.00
CA ALA A 57 -4.10 -13.81 4.70
C ALA A 57 -3.80 -12.78 3.60
N TRP A 58 -4.82 -12.42 2.82
CA TRP A 58 -4.67 -11.40 1.77
C TRP A 58 -4.16 -10.06 2.33
N SER A 59 -4.60 -9.69 3.53
CA SER A 59 -4.17 -8.47 4.21
C SER A 59 -2.66 -8.40 4.41
N GLU A 60 -2.02 -9.52 4.74
CA GLU A 60 -0.57 -9.60 4.98
C GLU A 60 0.20 -9.38 3.67
N VAL A 61 -0.26 -10.00 2.57
CA VAL A 61 0.32 -9.76 1.24
C VAL A 61 0.14 -8.30 0.83
N LYS A 62 -1.07 -7.76 0.98
CA LYS A 62 -1.40 -6.39 0.58
C LYS A 62 -0.57 -5.36 1.35
N GLU A 63 -0.35 -5.56 2.64
CA GLU A 63 0.46 -4.65 3.46
C GLU A 63 1.90 -4.55 2.93
N ILE A 64 2.52 -5.69 2.62
CA ILE A 64 3.89 -5.71 2.08
C ILE A 64 3.92 -5.12 0.67
N VAL A 65 2.94 -5.44 -0.18
CA VAL A 65 2.86 -4.86 -1.53
C VAL A 65 2.74 -3.34 -1.46
N GLU A 66 1.89 -2.79 -0.59
CA GLU A 66 1.75 -1.35 -0.41
C GLU A 66 3.00 -0.72 0.20
N LEU A 67 3.71 -1.40 1.09
CA LEU A 67 5.01 -0.96 1.59
C LEU A 67 6.04 -0.84 0.46
N LEU A 68 6.13 -1.86 -0.40
CA LEU A 68 7.03 -1.85 -1.55
C LEU A 68 6.66 -0.74 -2.55
N LYS A 69 5.36 -0.54 -2.83
CA LYS A 69 4.89 0.59 -3.64
C LYS A 69 5.29 1.94 -3.05
N ARG A 70 5.28 2.08 -1.72
CA ARG A 70 5.67 3.34 -1.04
C ARG A 70 7.18 3.58 -1.10
N GLN A 71 7.99 2.53 -1.01
CA GLN A 71 9.45 2.65 -1.11
C GLN A 71 9.92 3.12 -2.49
N GLU A 72 9.20 2.77 -3.55
CA GLU A 72 9.47 3.24 -4.91
C GLU A 72 9.01 4.69 -5.16
N ARG A 73 8.10 5.22 -4.33
CA ARG A 73 7.68 6.62 -4.48
C ARG A 73 8.82 7.52 -4.06
N GLU A 74 9.10 8.54 -4.89
CA GLU A 74 10.03 9.61 -4.53
C GLU A 74 9.75 10.09 -3.11
N ALA A 75 10.81 10.31 -2.33
CA ALA A 75 10.70 10.89 -1.00
C ALA A 75 9.77 12.11 -1.08
N PRO A 76 8.78 12.24 -0.18
CA PRO A 76 7.84 13.34 -0.23
C PRO A 76 8.64 14.64 -0.36
N LYS A 77 8.36 15.40 -1.42
CA LYS A 77 9.02 16.69 -1.65
C LYS A 77 8.90 17.49 -0.36
N ALA A 78 10.05 17.95 0.15
CA ALA A 78 10.05 18.83 1.30
C ALA A 78 9.06 19.96 1.01
N ILE A 79 8.14 20.20 1.94
CA ILE A 79 7.24 21.35 1.84
C ILE A 79 8.17 22.55 1.72
N GLU A 80 8.13 23.26 0.59
CA GLU A 80 8.86 24.50 0.44
C GLU A 80 8.47 25.37 1.64
N ALA A 81 9.47 25.74 2.44
CA ALA A 81 9.26 26.70 3.51
C ALA A 81 8.92 28.02 2.82
N GLY A 82 7.63 28.22 2.51
CA GLY A 82 7.12 29.50 2.04
C GLY A 82 7.45 30.59 3.06
N SER A 83 7.39 31.85 2.65
CA SER A 83 7.55 32.97 3.57
C SER A 83 6.56 32.82 4.71
N TYR A 84 7.07 32.40 5.87
CA TYR A 84 6.29 32.35 7.08
C TYR A 84 5.99 33.81 7.45
N LEU A 85 4.71 34.11 7.66
CA LEU A 85 4.36 35.38 8.28
C LEU A 85 5.05 35.43 9.65
N SER A 86 5.72 36.52 9.94
CA SER A 86 6.21 36.79 11.28
C SER A 86 5.04 36.70 12.27
N HIS A 87 5.36 36.44 13.55
CA HIS A 87 4.33 36.34 14.60
C HIS A 87 3.41 37.57 14.62
N LYS A 88 3.95 38.76 14.32
CA LYS A 88 3.20 40.02 14.23
C LYS A 88 2.21 40.02 13.05
N GLU A 89 2.66 39.64 11.86
CA GLU A 89 1.81 39.60 10.67
C GLU A 89 0.68 38.55 10.79
N ASN A 90 0.96 37.42 11.46
CA ASN A 90 -0.05 36.40 11.75
C ASN A 90 -1.14 36.93 12.69
N LEU A 91 -0.76 37.68 13.73
CA LEU A 91 -1.70 38.28 14.67
C LEU A 91 -2.57 39.37 14.02
N GLU A 92 -2.01 40.15 13.10
CA GLU A 92 -2.76 41.15 12.33
C GLU A 92 -3.79 40.49 11.40
N ARG A 93 -3.39 39.46 10.63
CA ARG A 93 -4.30 38.67 9.79
C ARG A 93 -5.42 38.01 10.58
N LEU A 94 -5.11 37.46 11.77
CA LEU A 94 -6.12 36.87 12.65
C LEU A 94 -7.14 37.90 13.15
N LYS A 95 -6.73 39.15 13.39
CA LYS A 95 -7.65 40.23 13.76
C LYS A 95 -8.55 40.62 12.59
N GLU A 96 -8.02 40.72 11.38
CA GLU A 96 -8.82 41.00 10.17
C GLU A 96 -9.87 39.91 9.91
N ILE A 97 -9.48 38.64 9.97
CA ILE A 97 -10.39 37.50 9.79
C ILE A 97 -11.50 37.49 10.85
N LYS A 98 -11.15 37.77 12.12
CA LYS A 98 -12.15 37.88 13.19
C LYS A 98 -13.15 39.00 12.93
N LYS A 99 -12.68 40.14 12.42
CA LYS A 99 -13.52 41.30 12.10
C LYS A 99 -14.48 41.02 10.94
N LEU A 100 -14.02 40.30 9.92
CA LEU A 100 -14.83 39.85 8.77
C LEU A 100 -15.89 38.81 9.14
N ARG A 101 -15.64 37.96 10.15
CA ARG A 101 -16.60 36.96 10.64
C ARG A 101 -17.60 37.49 11.66
N SER A 102 -17.36 38.67 12.22
CA SER A 102 -18.26 39.36 13.16
C SER A 102 -19.20 40.37 12.49
N MET A 103 -19.15 40.48 11.16
CA MET A 103 -20.14 41.15 10.33
C MET A 103 -21.06 40.09 9.71
#